data_AF-A0A0N1GEB1-F1
#
_entry.id   AF-A0A0N1GEB1-F1
#
_cell.length_a   1.000
_cell.length_b   1.000
_cell.length_c   1.000
_cell.angle_alpha   90.00
_cell.angle_beta   90.00
_cell.angle_gamma   90.00
#
_symmetry.space_group_name_H-M   'P 1'
#
loop_
_entity.id
_entity.type
_entity.pdbx_description
1 polymer ?
#
loop_
_entity_poly.entity_id
_entity_poly.type
_entity_poly.pdbx_seq_one_letter_code
_entity_poly.pdbx_strand_id
1 'polypeptide(L)' 'MVGFAEAMRERVRAARAALMAALEAEDAYQVAVAQDELEDALRLARRHGVEVGRDPVDDVFDAGGE' A
#
# COMPACT_ATOMS: atom_id res chain seq x y z
N MET A 1 -10.14 14.42 -15.81
CA MET A 1 -9.44 13.13 -16.00
C MET A 1 -8.26 13.14 -15.04
N VAL A 2 -8.36 12.41 -13.94
CA VAL A 2 -7.29 12.35 -12.93
C VAL A 2 -6.05 11.74 -13.62
N GLY A 3 -4.88 12.35 -13.42
CA GLY A 3 -3.64 11.87 -14.05
C GLY A 3 -3.28 10.47 -13.53
N PHE A 4 -2.59 9.67 -14.34
CA PHE A 4 -2.16 8.30 -13.95
C PHE A 4 -1.46 8.28 -12.57
N ALA A 5 -0.56 9.23 -12.32
CA ALA A 5 0.15 9.35 -11.06
C ALA A 5 -0.78 9.66 -9.86
N GLU A 6 -1.83 10.44 -10.08
CA GLU A 6 -2.80 10.78 -9.04
C GLU A 6 -3.73 9.58 -8.75
N ALA A 7 -4.16 8.86 -9.79
CA ALA A 7 -4.90 7.62 -9.64
C ALA A 7 -4.08 6.53 -8.90
N MET A 8 -2.77 6.45 -9.16
CA MET A 8 -1.86 5.54 -8.46
C MET A 8 -1.72 5.87 -6.97
N ARG A 9 -1.57 7.16 -6.63
CA ARG A 9 -1.51 7.60 -5.23
C ARG A 9 -2.80 7.29 -4.48
N GLU A 10 -3.94 7.53 -5.12
CA GLU A 10 -5.23 7.22 -4.52
C GLU A 10 -5.41 5.72 -4.30
N ARG A 11 -4.95 4.88 -5.24
CA ARG A 11 -4.96 3.42 -5.07
C ARG A 11 -4.13 2.97 -3.87
N VAL A 12 -2.91 3.51 -3.70
CA VAL A 12 -2.06 3.20 -2.55
C VAL A 12 -2.72 3.66 -1.25
N ARG A 13 -3.32 4.85 -1.23
CA ARG A 13 -4.05 5.36 -0.06
C ARG A 13 -5.23 4.46 0.32
N ALA A 14 -6.01 4.02 -0.66
CA ALA A 14 -7.14 3.13 -0.45
C ALA A 14 -6.69 1.76 0.09
N ALA A 15 -5.61 1.19 -0.45
CA ALA A 15 -5.06 -0.08 0.02
C ALA A 15 -4.56 0.00 1.47
N ARG A 16 -3.87 1.10 1.84
CA ARG A 16 -3.46 1.35 3.24
C ARG A 16 -4.65 1.46 4.19
N ALA A 17 -5.70 2.19 3.79
CA ALA A 17 -6.91 2.32 4.59
C ALA A 17 -7.64 0.97 4.77
N ALA A 18 -7.68 0.15 3.72
CA ALA A 18 -8.26 -1.20 3.78
C ALA A 18 -7.46 -2.12 4.73
N LEU A 19 -6.13 -2.05 4.70
CA LEU A 19 -5.27 -2.81 5.61
C LEU A 19 -5.50 -2.41 7.07
N MET A 20 -5.56 -1.11 7.36
CA MET A 20 -5.87 -0.62 8.71
C MET A 20 -7.25 -1.13 9.18
N ALA A 21 -8.28 -1.03 8.33
CA ALA A 21 -9.62 -1.49 8.68
C ALA A 21 -9.65 -3.01 8.93
N ALA A 22 -8.91 -3.80 8.14
CA ALA A 22 -8.81 -5.24 8.33
C ALA A 22 -8.08 -5.62 9.63
N LEU A 23 -7.04 -4.87 10.00
CA LEU A 23 -6.33 -5.03 11.28
C LEU A 23 -7.24 -4.70 12.47
N GLU A 24 -7.98 -3.59 12.40
CA GLU A 24 -8.95 -3.19 13.43
C GLU A 24 -10.09 -4.21 13.59
N ALA A 25 -10.49 -4.87 12.50
CA ALA A 25 -11.50 -5.91 12.50
C ALA A 25 -10.96 -7.30 12.92
N GLU A 26 -9.65 -7.42 13.15
CA GLU A 26 -8.97 -8.70 13.41
C GLU A 26 -9.25 -9.78 12.33
N ASP A 27 -9.50 -9.34 11.09
CA ASP A 27 -9.82 -10.22 9.96
C ASP A 27 -8.54 -10.60 9.22
N ALA A 28 -7.94 -11.72 9.64
CA ALA A 28 -6.68 -12.21 9.09
C ALA A 28 -6.72 -12.46 7.57
N TYR A 29 -7.88 -12.83 7.01
CA TYR A 29 -8.02 -13.02 5.57
C TYR A 29 -8.01 -11.67 4.84
N GLN A 30 -8.78 -10.69 5.33
CA GLN A 30 -8.79 -9.35 4.74
C GLN A 30 -7.45 -8.64 4.90
N VAL A 31 -6.73 -8.90 6.00
CA VAL A 31 -5.36 -8.41 6.18
C VAL A 31 -4.45 -8.92 5.06
N ALA A 32 -4.48 -10.23 4.77
CA ALA A 32 -3.67 -10.80 3.69
C ALA A 32 -4.02 -10.22 2.32
N VAL A 33 -5.33 -10.10 2.02
CA VAL A 33 -5.80 -9.49 0.76
C VAL A 33 -5.36 -8.03 0.63
N ALA A 34 -5.51 -7.23 1.69
CA ALA A 34 -5.14 -5.83 1.67
C ALA A 34 -3.61 -5.62 1.57
N GLN A 35 -2.81 -6.51 2.15
CA GLN A 35 -1.35 -6.50 2.00
C GLN A 35 -0.93 -6.78 0.55
N ASP A 36 -1.48 -7.82 -0.08
CA ASP A 36 -1.18 -8.15 -1.48
C ASP A 36 -1.54 -7.00 -2.43
N GLU A 37 -2.71 -6.37 -2.23
CA GLU A 37 -3.14 -5.22 -3.03
C GLU A 37 -2.27 -3.98 -2.80
N LEU A 38 -1.82 -3.74 -1.57
CA LEU A 38 -0.89 -2.65 -1.26
C LEU A 38 0.46 -2.90 -1.94
N GLU A 39 0.99 -4.12 -1.86
CA GLU A 39 2.26 -4.47 -2.51
C GLU A 39 2.17 -4.30 -4.03
N ASP A 40 1.09 -4.76 -4.66
CA ASP A 40 0.91 -4.61 -6.11
C ASP A 40 0.79 -3.13 -6.53
N ALA A 41 0.05 -2.33 -5.76
CA ALA A 41 -0.06 -0.90 -6.01
C ALA A 41 1.30 -0.18 -5.87
N LEU A 42 2.09 -0.51 -4.86
CA LEU A 42 3.44 0.04 -4.67
C LEU A 42 4.40 -0.43 -5.78
N ARG A 43 4.35 -1.71 -6.15
CA ARG A 43 5.16 -2.29 -7.23
C ARG A 43 4.86 -1.59 -8.56
N LEU A 44 3.59 -1.36 -8.86
CA LEU A 44 3.17 -0.67 -10.07
C LEU A 44 3.61 0.81 -10.04
N ALA A 45 3.48 1.49 -8.89
CA ALA A 45 3.92 2.88 -8.75
C ALA A 45 5.42 3.02 -9.02
N ARG A 46 6.24 2.15 -8.41
CA ARG A 46 7.67 2.09 -8.64
C ARG A 46 8.03 1.80 -10.10
N ARG A 47 7.34 0.84 -10.73
CA ARG A 47 7.56 0.49 -12.16
C ARG A 47 7.34 1.70 -13.07
N HIS A 48 6.40 2.58 -12.73
CA HIS A 48 6.06 3.76 -13.52
C HIS A 48 6.71 5.06 -13.02
N GLY A 49 7.61 4.99 -12.02
CA GLY A 49 8.28 6.16 -11.46
C GLY A 49 7.34 7.12 -10.73
N VAL A 50 6.21 6.62 -10.22
CA VAL A 50 5.26 7.42 -9.43
C VAL A 50 5.68 7.38 -7.97
N GLU A 51 5.99 8.55 -7.43
CA GLU A 51 6.20 8.71 -5.99
C GLU A 51 4.86 8.68 -5.25
N VAL A 52 4.71 7.65 -4.43
CA VAL A 52 3.61 7.44 -3.49
C VAL A 52 4.23 7.57 -2.10
N GLY A 53 3.92 8.66 -1.38
CA GLY A 53 4.62 8.99 -0.13
C GLY A 53 4.68 7.80 0.83
N ARG A 54 5.85 7.55 1.43
CA ARG A 54 6.07 6.45 2.37
C ARG A 54 5.23 6.69 3.63
N ASP A 55 4.44 5.71 4.04
CA ASP A 55 3.75 5.76 5.34
C ASP A 55 4.70 5.19 6.38
N PRO A 56 4.73 5.70 7.63
CA PRO A 56 5.61 5.19 8.68
C PRO A 56 5.51 3.66 8.91
N VAL A 57 4.42 3.00 8.49
CA VAL A 57 4.30 1.53 8.55
C VAL A 57 5.17 0.79 7.52
N ASP A 58 5.56 1.43 6.41
CA ASP A 58 6.44 0.84 5.39
C ASP A 58 7.89 0.72 5.89
N ASP A 59 8.29 1.51 6.89
CA ASP A 59 9.65 1.49 7.46
C ASP A 59 9.88 0.28 8.40
N VAL A 60 8.81 -0.33 8.93
CA VAL A 60 8.90 -1.47 9.87
C VAL A 60 9.36 -2.75 9.18
N PHE A 61 9.07 -2.91 7.88
CA PHE A 61 9.41 -4.12 7.11
C PHE A 61 10.79 -4.06 6.42
N ASP A 62 11.48 -2.91 6.44
CA ASP A 62 12.78 -2.69 5.79
C ASP A 62 13.98 -2.92 6.74
N ALA A 63 13.72 -3.09 8.04
CA ALA A 63 14.75 -3.25 9.09
C ALA A 63 15.35 -4.66 9.21
N GLY A 64 15.08 -5.57 8.26
CA GLY A 64 15.41 -7.00 8.35
C GLY A 64 16.60 -7.48 7.50
N GLY A 65 17.46 -6.59 7.00
CA GLY A 65 18.57 -6.96 6.11
C GLY A 65 19.93 -6.44 6.55
N GLU A 66 20.58 -7.16 7.46
CA GLU A 66 22.05 -7.23 7.58
C GLU A 66 22.51 -8.69 7.47
#